data_AF-A0A3M1J265-F1
#
_entry.id   AF-A0A3M1J265-F1
#
_cell.length_a   1.000
_cell.length_b   1.000
_cell.length_c   1.000
_cell.angle_alpha   90.00
_cell.angle_beta   90.00
_cell.angle_gamma   90.00
#
_symmetry.space_group_name_H-M   'P 1'
#
loop_
_entity.id
_entity.type
_entity.pdbx_description
1 polymer ?
#
loop_
_entity_poly.entity_id
_entity_poly.type
_entity_poly.pdbx_seq_one_letter_code
_entity_poly.pdbx_strand_id
1 'polypeptide(L)' 'MPIEQIVVLAVVQGITEFLPISSSGHLILIPYFTGWTDQGLVTDVMVHVGSLFAIIVYFWRDVIALA' A
#
# COMPACT_ATOMS: atom_id res chain seq x y z
N MET A 1 -4.98 -14.55 5.57
CA MET A 1 -5.33 -13.29 6.25
C MET A 1 -6.81 -13.03 6.10
N PRO A 2 -7.49 -12.60 7.17
CA PRO A 2 -8.87 -12.19 7.09
C PRO A 2 -9.00 -10.78 6.48
N ILE A 3 -10.20 -10.41 6.05
CA ILE A 3 -10.45 -9.21 5.23
C ILE A 3 -10.14 -7.92 5.98
N GLU A 4 -10.36 -7.89 7.29
CA GLU A 4 -10.07 -6.75 8.15
C GLU A 4 -8.58 -6.37 8.15
N GLN A 5 -7.68 -7.36 8.08
CA GLN A 5 -6.24 -7.11 8.01
C GLN A 5 -5.88 -6.50 6.65
N ILE A 6 -6.47 -7.01 5.57
CA ILE A 6 -6.27 -6.48 4.21
C ILE A 6 -6.72 -5.02 4.14
N VAL A 7 -7.89 -4.69 4.70
CA VAL A 7 -8.40 -3.32 4.72
C VAL A 7 -7.46 -2.39 5.50
N VAL A 8 -7.00 -2.81 6.68
CA VAL A 8 -6.06 -2.01 7.49
C VAL A 8 -4.75 -1.77 6.74
N LEU A 9 -4.13 -2.82 6.20
CA LEU A 9 -2.87 -2.70 5.46
C LEU A 9 -3.03 -1.85 4.19
N ALA A 10 -4.13 -1.99 3.45
CA ALA A 10 -4.40 -1.19 2.27
C ALA A 10 -4.61 0.29 2.60
N VAL A 11 -5.31 0.61 3.69
CA VAL A 11 -5.49 1.99 4.16
C VAL A 11 -4.15 2.58 4.60
N VAL A 12 -3.37 1.84 5.39
CA VAL A 12 -2.05 2.32 5.82
C VAL A 12 -1.12 2.51 4.63
N GLN A 13 -1.05 1.57 3.70
CA GLN A 13 -0.27 1.73 2.47
C GLN A 13 -0.73 2.95 1.68
N GLY A 14 -2.04 3.07 1.41
CA GLY A 14 -2.60 4.17 0.62
C GLY A 14 -2.35 5.55 1.22
N ILE A 15 -2.28 5.66 2.56
CA ILE A 15 -1.90 6.92 3.22
C ILE A 15 -0.37 7.09 3.17
N THR A 16 0.38 6.11 3.67
CA THR A 16 1.82 6.26 3.92
C THR A 16 2.68 6.28 2.65
N GLU A 17 2.22 5.73 1.54
CA GLU A 17 2.97 5.71 0.28
C GLU A 17 3.22 7.12 -0.27
N PHE A 18 2.27 8.03 -0.09
CA PHE A 18 2.38 9.41 -0.59
C PHE A 18 3.05 10.36 0.40
N LEU A 19 3.32 9.89 1.62
CA LEU A 19 4.02 10.64 2.65
C LEU A 19 5.48 10.16 2.73
N PRO A 20 6.45 11.07 2.96
CA PRO A 20 7.87 10.71 3.05
C PRO A 20 8.22 10.11 4.43
N ILE A 21 7.52 9.03 4.80
CA ILE A 21 7.58 8.39 6.13
C ILE A 21 7.83 6.86 6.07
N SER A 22 8.16 6.32 4.89
CA SER A 22 8.38 4.88 4.64
C SER A 22 7.14 4.00 4.85
N SER A 23 6.42 3.72 3.78
CA SER A 23 5.26 2.83 3.75
C SER A 23 5.61 1.39 4.11
N SER A 24 6.70 0.85 3.57
CA SER A 24 7.18 -0.51 3.89
C SER A 24 7.50 -0.69 5.37
N GLY A 25 8.02 0.36 6.03
CA GLY A 25 8.24 0.35 7.48
C GLY A 25 6.94 0.17 8.27
N HIS A 26 5.87 0.85 7.87
CA HIS A 26 4.56 0.71 8.50
C HIS A 26 3.94 -0.68 8.26
N LEU A 27 4.10 -1.24 7.06
CA LEU A 27 3.63 -2.60 6.73
C LEU A 27 4.31 -3.69 7.57
N ILE A 28 5.58 -3.50 7.95
CA ILE A 28 6.31 -4.42 8.84
C ILE A 28 5.91 -4.21 10.31
N LEU A 29 5.70 -2.95 10.72
CA LEU A 29 5.38 -2.61 12.10
C LEU A 29 3.96 -3.04 12.51
N ILE A 30 2.99 -3.05 11.60
CA ILE A 30 1.62 -3.46 11.92
C ILE A 30 1.56 -4.88 12.48
N PRO A 31 2.05 -5.93 11.78
CA PRO A 31 2.10 -7.29 12.32
C PRO A 31 2.85 -7.37 13.66
N TYR A 32 3.94 -6.61 13.81
CA TYR A 32 4.71 -6.56 15.04
C TYR A 32 3.90 -6.05 16.24
N PHE A 33 3.10 -4.99 16.07
CA PHE A 33 2.29 -4.41 17.15
C PHE A 33 0.97 -5.14 17.40
N THR A 34 0.38 -5.75 16.37
CA THR A 34 -0.91 -6.45 16.48
C THR A 34 -0.77 -7.94 16.81
N GLY A 35 0.45 -8.48 16.71
CA GLY A 35 0.70 -9.93 16.79
C GLY A 35 0.14 -10.70 15.60
N TRP A 36 -0.18 -10.03 14.49
CA TRP A 36 -0.64 -10.69 13.28
C TRP A 36 0.50 -11.45 12.62
N THR A 37 0.14 -12.51 11.89
CA THR A 37 1.07 -13.13 10.94
C THR A 37 1.41 -12.14 9.85
N ASP A 38 2.68 -12.11 9.45
CA ASP A 38 3.15 -11.33 8.32
C ASP A 38 2.30 -11.60 7.06
N GLN A 39 1.94 -10.53 6.36
CA GLN A 39 1.08 -10.60 5.19
C GLN A 39 1.74 -11.24 3.96
N GLY A 40 3.07 -11.40 3.99
CA GLY A 40 3.89 -11.92 2.93
C GLY A 40 4.10 -10.93 1.78
N LEU A 41 5.18 -11.19 1.02
CA LEU A 41 5.63 -10.36 -0.09
C LEU A 41 4.55 -10.11 -1.15
N VAL A 42 3.70 -11.10 -1.42
CA VAL A 42 2.64 -10.95 -2.42
C VAL A 42 1.67 -9.85 -2.02
N THR A 43 1.26 -9.81 -0.74
CA THR A 43 0.34 -8.77 -0.26
C THR A 43 0.99 -7.40 -0.29
N ASP A 44 2.25 -7.30 0.15
CA ASP A 44 3.03 -6.05 0.09
C ASP A 44 3.10 -5.50 -1.34
N VAL A 45 3.43 -6.35 -2.32
CA VAL A 45 3.46 -5.93 -3.73
C VAL A 45 2.08 -5.49 -4.21
N MET A 46 1.02 -6.22 -3.86
CA MET A 46 -0.34 -5.89 -4.31
C MET A 46 -0.84 -4.55 -3.75
N VAL A 47 -0.52 -4.22 -2.50
CA VAL A 47 -0.89 -2.90 -1.95
C VAL A 47 -0.10 -1.76 -2.60
N HIS A 48 1.16 -1.97 -3.01
CA HIS A 48 1.92 -1.00 -3.81
C HIS A 48 1.37 -0.86 -5.24
N VAL A 49 0.92 -1.95 -5.86
CA VAL A 49 0.23 -1.88 -7.16
C VAL A 49 -1.05 -1.05 -7.04
N GLY A 50 -1.78 -1.18 -5.93
CA GLY A 50 -2.95 -0.34 -5.64
C GLY A 50 -2.63 1.15 -5.55
N SER A 51 -1.57 1.55 -4.85
CA SER A 51 -1.15 2.95 -4.76
C SER A 51 -0.63 3.50 -6.10
N LEU A 52 0.12 2.70 -6.85
CA LEU A 52 0.53 3.05 -8.22
C LEU A 52 -0.67 3.27 -9.12
N PHE A 53 -1.66 2.38 -9.07
CA PHE A 53 -2.89 2.51 -9.85
C PHE A 53 -3.64 3.80 -9.48
N ALA A 54 -3.71 4.15 -8.20
CA ALA A 54 -4.33 5.40 -7.75
C ALA A 54 -3.62 6.63 -8.35
N ILE A 55 -2.29 6.67 -8.39
CA ILE A 55 -1.51 7.74 -9.05
C ILE A 55 -1.78 7.79 -10.55
N ILE A 56 -1.77 6.62 -11.23
CA ILE A 56 -2.03 6.55 -12.67
C ILE A 56 -3.43 7.10 -13.00
N VAL A 57 -4.43 6.73 -12.20
CA VAL A 57 -5.80 7.22 -12.37
C VAL A 57 -5.91 8.71 -12.06
N TYR A 58 -5.25 9.21 -11.00
CA TYR A 58 -5.30 10.62 -10.64
C TYR A 58 -4.63 11.50 -11.70
N PHE A 59 -3.43 11.12 -12.16
CA PHE A 59 -2.65 11.82 -13.18
C PHE A 59 -2.87 11.28 -14.59
N TRP A 60 -4.00 10.64 -14.88
CA TRP A 60 -4.20 9.90 -16.14
C TRP A 60 -3.96 10.74 -17.41
N ARG A 61 -4.26 12.04 -17.35
CA ARG A 61 -4.02 12.97 -18.47
C ARG A 61 -2.53 13.22 -18.69
N ASP A 62 -1.79 13.44 -17.60
CA ASP A 62 -0.34 13.65 -17.63
C ASP A 62 0.37 12.37 -18.07
N VAL A 63 -0.09 11.21 -17.60
CA VAL A 63 0.40 9.89 -18.01
C VAL A 63 0.22 9.68 -19.52
N ILE A 64 -0.96 10.00 -20.07
CA ILE A 64 -1.19 9.92 -21.52
C ILE A 64 -0.34 10.94 -22.29
N ALA A 65 -0.13 12.13 -21.75
CA ALA A 65 0.70 13.15 -22.40
C ALA A 65 2.20 12.82 -22.40
N LEU A 66 2.66 11.97 -21.45
CA LEU A 66 4.03 11.47 -21.37
C LEU A 66 4.30 10.26 -22.29
N ALA A 67 3.26 9.57 -22.74
CA ALA A 67 3.33 8.37 -23.57
C ALA A 67 3.41 8.71 -25.07
#